data_AF-A0A941TNB8-F1
#
_entry.id   AF-A0A941TNB8-F1
#
_cell.length_a   1.000
_cell.length_b   1.000
_cell.length_c   1.000
_cell.angle_alpha   90.00
_cell.angle_beta   90.00
_cell.angle_gamma   90.00
#
_symmetry.space_group_name_H-M   'P 1'
#
loop_
_entity.id
_entity.type
_entity.pdbx_description
1 polymer ?
#
loop_
_entity_poly.entity_id
_entity_poly.type
_entity_poly.pdbx_seq_one_letter_code
_entity_poly.pdbx_strand_id
1 'polypeptide(L)' 'MEPRQIGIPRTLAELGMREGHLATFAEMAAADLTAGGNPVRVGMPEMRRLYEAALSGRL' A
#
# COMPACT_ATOMS: atom_id res chain seq x y z
N MET A 1 4.61 -20.88 -4.21
CA MET A 1 3.62 -20.71 -5.29
C MET A 1 3.93 -19.36 -5.92
N GLU A 2 4.55 -19.32 -7.10
CA GLU A 2 4.94 -18.06 -7.72
C GLU A 2 3.68 -17.30 -8.20
N PRO A 3 3.44 -16.03 -7.82
CA PRO A 3 2.21 -15.27 -8.11
C PRO A 3 1.86 -15.02 -9.59
N ARG A 4 2.52 -15.71 -10.53
CA ARG A 4 2.43 -15.47 -11.97
C ARG A 4 1.11 -15.89 -12.62
N GLN A 5 0.18 -16.49 -11.88
CA GLN A 5 -0.93 -17.25 -12.49
C GLN A 5 -2.08 -16.39 -13.06
N ILE A 6 -2.20 -15.10 -12.71
CA ILE A 6 -3.37 -14.29 -13.11
C ILE A 6 -3.04 -12.85 -13.57
N GLY A 7 -1.77 -12.55 -13.85
CA GLY A 7 -1.39 -11.26 -14.46
C GLY A 7 -1.52 -10.02 -13.54
N ILE A 8 -1.44 -10.19 -12.22
CA ILE A 8 -1.42 -9.06 -11.28
C ILE A 8 -0.03 -8.39 -11.30
N PRO A 9 0.05 -7.06 -11.44
CA PRO A 9 1.30 -6.32 -11.36
C PRO A 9 2.04 -6.51 -10.03
N ARG A 10 3.38 -6.42 -10.04
CA ARG A 10 4.20 -6.69 -8.86
C ARG A 10 4.38 -5.48 -7.96
N THR A 11 4.13 -4.29 -8.50
CA THR A 11 4.30 -3.02 -7.83
C THR A 11 3.12 -2.10 -8.09
N LEU A 12 2.92 -1.13 -7.19
CA LEU A 12 1.95 -0.07 -7.44
C LEU A 12 2.40 0.88 -8.56
N ALA A 13 3.70 0.93 -8.88
CA ALA A 13 4.24 1.73 -9.97
C ALA A 13 3.72 1.26 -11.34
N GLU A 14 3.60 -0.05 -11.54
CA GLU A 14 3.00 -0.65 -12.74
C GLU A 14 1.52 -0.30 -12.93
N LEU A 15 0.84 0.10 -11.84
CA LEU A 15 -0.54 0.62 -11.85
C LEU A 15 -0.59 2.16 -11.98
N GLY A 16 0.55 2.83 -12.14
CA GLY A 16 0.64 4.28 -12.31
C GLY A 16 0.71 5.08 -11.00
N MET A 17 0.86 4.43 -9.85
CA MET A 17 1.12 5.12 -8.59
C MET A 17 2.51 5.78 -8.61
N ARG A 18 2.63 6.93 -7.96
CA ARG A 18 3.87 7.74 -7.90
C ARG A 18 4.14 8.14 -6.45
N GLU A 19 5.38 8.51 -6.16
CA GLU A 19 5.79 8.96 -4.81
C GLU A 19 4.95 10.13 -4.29
N GLY A 20 4.54 11.05 -5.18
CA GLY A 20 3.66 12.17 -4.83
C GLY A 20 2.29 11.76 -4.26
N HIS A 21 1.85 10.52 -4.46
CA HIS A 21 0.60 10.00 -3.90
C HIS A 21 0.76 9.45 -2.48
N LEU A 22 1.99 9.17 -2.01
CA LEU A 22 2.24 8.43 -0.78
C LEU A 22 1.63 9.08 0.45
N ALA A 23 1.80 10.40 0.60
CA ALA A 23 1.29 11.12 1.76
C ALA A 23 -0.24 11.09 1.81
N THR A 24 -0.89 11.46 0.71
CA THR A 24 -2.36 11.51 0.61
C THR A 24 -2.98 10.13 0.79
N PHE A 25 -2.45 9.10 0.13
CA PHE A 25 -3.03 7.77 0.21
C PHE A 25 -2.81 7.13 1.59
N ALA A 26 -1.68 7.38 2.24
CA ALA A 26 -1.44 6.92 3.61
C ALA A 26 -2.38 7.57 4.63
N GLU A 27 -2.66 8.88 4.47
CA GLU A 27 -3.65 9.58 5.29
C GLU A 27 -5.05 9.00 5.09
N MET A 28 -5.49 8.84 3.83
CA MET A 28 -6.78 8.23 3.52
C MET A 28 -6.91 6.82 4.09
N ALA A 29 -5.89 5.98 3.91
CA ALA A 29 -5.88 4.61 4.39
C ALA A 29 -5.93 4.52 5.93
N ALA A 30 -5.27 5.44 6.63
CA ALA A 30 -5.32 5.49 8.09
C ALA A 30 -6.67 5.99 8.63
N ALA A 31 -7.38 6.82 7.85
CA ALA A 31 -8.71 7.34 8.20
C ALA A 31 -9.86 6.41 7.80
N ASP A 32 -9.59 5.38 6.99
CA ASP A 32 -10.60 4.42 6.55
C ASP A 32 -11.17 3.64 7.74
N LEU A 33 -12.50 3.50 7.80
CA LEU A 33 -13.18 2.82 8.91
C LEU A 33 -12.71 1.37 9.10
N THR A 34 -12.30 0.71 8.01
CA THR A 34 -11.80 -0.67 8.05
C THR A 34 -10.42 -0.77 8.68
N ALA A 35 -9.62 0.31 8.69
CA ALA A 35 -8.31 0.32 9.34
C ALA A 35 -8.40 0.05 10.85
N GLY A 36 -9.51 0.47 11.49
CA GLY A 36 -9.78 0.19 12.90
C GLY A 36 -10.00 -1.30 13.21
N GLY A 37 -10.39 -2.10 12.21
CA GLY A 37 -10.56 -3.55 12.32
C GLY A 37 -9.29 -4.36 12.07
N ASN A 38 -8.18 -3.72 11.68
CA ASN A 38 -6.94 -4.44 11.41
C ASN A 38 -6.34 -4.96 12.74
N PRO A 39 -6.02 -6.26 12.86
CA PRO A 39 -5.46 -6.84 14.10
C PRO A 39 -4.13 -6.20 14.50
N VAL A 40 -3.42 -5.60 13.55
CA VAL A 40 -2.27 -4.74 13.79
C VAL A 40 -2.74 -3.29 13.72
N ARG A 41 -2.51 -2.51 14.79
CA ARG A 41 -2.81 -1.09 14.76
C ARG A 41 -2.01 -0.42 13.64
N VAL A 42 -2.71 0.29 12.77
CA VAL A 42 -2.13 1.00 11.63
C VAL A 42 -2.55 2.46 11.66
N GLY A 43 -1.58 3.36 11.51
CA GLY A 43 -1.78 4.79 11.30
C GLY A 43 -1.10 5.25 10.03
N MET A 44 -1.05 6.58 9.84
CA MET A 44 -0.44 7.18 8.66
C MET A 44 1.04 6.76 8.47
N PRO A 45 1.91 6.72 9.51
CA PRO A 45 3.30 6.28 9.35
C PRO A 45 3.42 4.82 8.87
N GLU A 46 2.59 3.92 9.38
CA GLU A 46 2.59 2.51 9.01
C GLU A 46 2.10 2.33 7.57
N MET A 47 1.01 3.01 7.21
CA MET A 47 0.45 2.98 5.85
C MET A 47 1.42 3.56 4.83
N ARG A 48 2.13 4.64 5.18
CA ARG A 48 3.15 5.22 4.31
C ARG A 48 4.27 4.22 4.01
N ARG A 49 4.80 3.54 5.04
CA ARG A 49 5.84 2.51 4.86
C ARG A 49 5.35 1.36 3.98
N LEU A 50 4.11 0.93 4.19
CA LEU A 50 3.48 -0.12 3.38
C LEU A 50 3.40 0.30 1.91
N TYR A 51 2.90 1.51 1.63
CA TYR A 51 2.83 2.03 0.27
C TYR A 51 4.22 2.22 -0.37
N GLU A 52 5.21 2.69 0.38
CA GLU A 52 6.60 2.81 -0.10
C GLU A 52 7.19 1.45 -0.47
N ALA A 53 6.95 0.42 0.34
CA ALA A 53 7.36 -0.96 0.04
C ALA A 53 6.63 -1.51 -1.20
N ALA A 54 5.32 -1.29 -1.31
CA ALA A 54 4.49 -1.72 -2.43
C ALA A 54 4.86 -1.03 -3.75
N LEU A 55 5.18 0.26 -3.69
CA LEU A 55 5.60 1.05 -4.84
C LEU A 55 6.95 0.58 -5.40
N SER A 56 7.85 0.17 -4.52
CA SER A 56 9.22 -0.23 -4.86
C SER A 56 9.42 -1.74 -5.00
N GLY A 57 8.36 -2.55 -4.86
CA GLY A 57 8.41 -4.00 -5.01
C GLY A 57 9.13 -4.73 -3.87
N ARG A 58 9.08 -4.20 -2.64
CA ARG A 58 9.68 -4.78 -1.43
C ARG A 58 8.67 -5.42 -0.46
N LEU A 59 7.48 -5.77 -0.96
CA LEU A 59 6.46 -6.51 -0.20
C LEU A 59 6.71 -8.02 -0.22
#